data_AF-A0A7S4PXR0-F1
#
_entry.id   AF-A0A7S4PXR0-F1
#
_cell.length_a   1.000
_cell.length_b   1.000
_cell.length_c   1.000
_cell.angle_alpha   90.00
_cell.angle_beta   90.00
_cell.angle_gamma   90.00
#
_symmetry.space_group_name_H-M   'P 1'
#
loop_
_entity.id
_entity.type
_entity.pdbx_description
1 polymer ?
#
loop_
_entity_poly.entity_id
_entity_poly.type
_entity_poly.pdbx_seq_one_letter_code
_entity_poly.pdbx_strand_id
1 'polypeptide(L)'
;SRPRLPCGLSDSPHRGCRGAPPSAFPLASRAPPGRGSVMHTFLGPAQGMAVVPYCTDGDVTAWACTQRAVRLTLTAEPVWRVMLAVHFRPALALLGQLASPPEQPEAVAAQLPGETLKQVYALLRKTSAQPFVLEPRARLLLEIHELQEWDRHQRQFTVQRQAESMARALGRDETAEQLCRVMAPEALELISLQVMMGNGKSPRLQELSGVLWSPNVNEELRQLMEKRSQKRRMWWQRQREYLLQDLAWR
;
A
#
# COMPACT_ATOMS: atom_id res chain seq x y z
N SER A 1 50.86 -0.32 -26.34
CA SER A 1 51.18 -0.35 -24.91
C SER A 1 49.98 -0.90 -24.14
N ARG A 2 50.11 -2.13 -23.62
CA ARG A 2 49.08 -2.87 -22.87
C ARG A 2 49.30 -2.70 -21.34
N PRO A 3 48.33 -3.08 -20.49
CA PRO A 3 47.87 -2.32 -19.33
C PRO A 3 48.37 -2.86 -17.97
N ARG A 4 48.01 -2.19 -16.86
CA ARG A 4 48.07 -2.77 -15.52
C ARG A 4 46.74 -2.58 -14.77
N LEU A 5 46.11 -3.71 -14.46
CA LEU A 5 45.14 -3.89 -13.38
C LEU A 5 45.89 -3.97 -12.05
N PRO A 6 45.28 -3.64 -10.90
CA PRO A 6 45.64 -4.22 -9.63
C PRO A 6 44.66 -5.32 -9.23
N CYS A 7 45.23 -6.51 -9.05
CA CYS A 7 44.70 -7.60 -8.24
C CYS A 7 44.59 -7.17 -6.77
N GLY A 8 43.54 -7.61 -6.10
CA GLY A 8 43.37 -7.49 -4.66
C GLY A 8 42.59 -8.68 -4.12
N LEU A 9 43.21 -9.86 -4.17
CA LEU A 9 42.84 -11.03 -3.39
C LEU A 9 43.21 -10.77 -1.93
N SER A 10 42.28 -11.02 -1.00
CA SER A 10 42.62 -11.34 0.38
C SER A 10 41.62 -12.37 0.88
N ASP A 11 42.15 -13.59 0.95
CA ASP A 11 41.62 -14.75 1.61
C ASP A 11 41.54 -14.59 3.13
N SER A 12 40.81 -15.53 3.74
CA SER A 12 41.06 -16.18 5.04
C SER A 12 40.09 -15.81 6.19
N PRO A 13 39.94 -16.68 7.21
CA PRO A 13 39.02 -17.82 7.22
C PRO A 13 38.29 -17.97 8.59
N HIS A 14 37.75 -19.16 8.87
CA HIS A 14 37.25 -19.69 10.15
C HIS A 14 35.75 -19.50 10.44
N ARG A 15 34.93 -20.55 10.27
CA ARG A 15 34.68 -21.63 11.26
C ARG A 15 34.42 -21.12 12.68
N GLY A 16 33.14 -20.97 13.00
CA GLY A 16 32.63 -20.90 14.37
C GLY A 16 31.41 -21.82 14.52
N CYS A 17 31.62 -23.13 14.54
CA CYS A 17 30.68 -24.08 15.14
C CYS A 17 30.91 -24.06 16.66
N ARG A 18 29.89 -23.71 17.46
CA ARG A 18 29.72 -23.92 18.91
C ARG A 18 28.51 -23.08 19.33
N GLY A 19 27.43 -23.54 19.95
CA GLY A 19 27.00 -24.87 20.34
C GLY A 19 25.51 -24.75 20.67
N ALA A 20 24.72 -25.73 20.24
CA ALA A 20 23.35 -25.89 20.70
C ALA A 20 23.38 -26.46 22.13
N PRO A 21 22.69 -25.87 23.11
CA PRO A 21 22.44 -26.54 24.37
C PRO A 21 21.32 -27.60 24.18
N PRO A 22 21.53 -28.86 24.60
CA PRO A 22 20.44 -29.82 24.72
C PRO A 22 19.68 -29.54 26.01
N SER A 23 18.67 -28.67 25.93
CA SER A 23 17.72 -28.45 27.03
C SER A 23 16.56 -29.44 26.88
N ALA A 24 16.78 -30.66 27.39
CA ALA A 24 15.72 -31.60 27.69
C ALA A 24 14.97 -31.15 28.96
N PHE A 25 13.73 -30.69 28.79
CA PHE A 25 12.74 -30.65 29.88
C PHE A 25 11.43 -31.26 29.37
N PRO A 26 11.15 -32.55 29.64
CA PRO A 26 9.81 -33.08 29.52
C PRO A 26 9.10 -32.83 30.85
N LEU A 27 8.71 -31.58 31.13
CA LEU A 27 7.72 -31.31 32.16
C LEU A 27 6.35 -31.47 31.51
N ALA A 28 5.85 -32.71 31.60
CA ALA A 28 4.46 -33.06 31.39
C ALA A 28 3.59 -32.31 32.40
N SER A 29 3.33 -31.03 32.12
CA SER A 29 2.29 -30.27 32.81
C SER A 29 0.97 -30.74 32.22
N ARG A 30 0.35 -31.73 32.89
CA ARG A 30 -1.04 -32.11 32.69
C ARG A 30 -1.89 -30.86 32.89
N ALA A 31 -2.22 -30.19 31.80
CA ALA A 31 -3.25 -29.16 31.80
C ALA A 31 -4.56 -29.80 32.32
N PRO A 32 -5.25 -29.18 33.28
CA PRO A 32 -6.56 -29.65 33.70
C PRO A 32 -7.51 -29.64 32.48
N PRO A 33 -8.47 -30.57 32.37
CA PRO A 33 -9.58 -30.46 31.44
C PRO A 33 -10.47 -29.28 31.87
N GLY A 34 -9.98 -28.08 31.59
CA GLY A 34 -10.65 -26.82 31.85
C GLY A 34 -11.80 -26.68 30.89
N ARG A 35 -13.00 -26.97 31.42
CA ARG A 35 -14.32 -26.45 31.03
C ARG A 35 -14.42 -26.04 29.57
N GLY A 36 -15.09 -26.89 28.79
CA GLY A 36 -15.51 -26.57 27.43
C GLY A 36 -16.04 -25.15 27.36
N SER A 37 -15.27 -24.28 26.69
CA SER A 37 -15.72 -22.97 26.26
C SER A 37 -16.74 -23.18 25.15
N VAL A 38 -17.93 -23.62 25.55
CA VAL A 38 -19.11 -23.71 24.69
C VAL A 38 -19.73 -22.32 24.65
N MET A 39 -19.10 -21.42 23.89
CA MET A 39 -19.76 -20.18 23.46
C MET A 39 -19.14 -19.60 22.19
N HIS A 40 -18.95 -20.44 21.18
CA HIS A 40 -19.08 -19.95 19.82
C HIS A 40 -20.46 -20.35 19.34
N THR A 41 -21.46 -19.56 19.73
CA THR A 41 -22.74 -19.52 19.02
C THR A 41 -22.38 -19.15 17.59
N PHE A 42 -22.29 -20.17 16.74
CA PHE A 42 -21.80 -20.04 15.38
C PHE A 42 -22.73 -19.07 14.65
N LEU A 43 -22.20 -17.91 14.29
CA LEU A 43 -22.87 -16.99 13.38
C LEU A 43 -23.21 -17.83 12.13
N GLY A 44 -24.50 -18.01 11.86
CA GLY A 44 -24.96 -18.72 10.68
C GLY A 44 -24.48 -18.02 9.40
N PRO A 45 -24.65 -18.63 8.23
CA PRO A 45 -24.21 -18.07 6.95
C PRO A 45 -24.63 -16.60 6.75
N ALA A 46 -25.85 -16.24 7.17
CA ALA A 46 -26.38 -14.89 7.08
C ALA A 46 -25.60 -13.89 7.95
N GLN A 47 -25.31 -14.25 9.20
CA GLN A 47 -24.50 -13.41 10.08
C GLN A 47 -23.03 -13.36 9.59
N GLY A 48 -22.54 -14.44 8.98
CA GLY A 48 -21.27 -14.46 8.25
C GLY A 48 -21.17 -13.35 7.22
N MET A 49 -22.16 -13.27 6.33
CA MET A 49 -22.23 -12.23 5.30
C MET A 49 -22.24 -10.81 5.87
N ALA A 50 -22.85 -10.59 7.04
CA ALA A 50 -22.91 -9.28 7.67
C ALA A 50 -21.57 -8.80 8.24
N VAL A 51 -20.70 -9.74 8.65
CA VAL A 51 -19.40 -9.43 9.28
C VAL A 51 -18.27 -9.37 8.25
N VAL A 52 -18.37 -10.14 7.16
CA VAL A 52 -17.38 -10.20 6.06
C VAL A 52 -16.85 -8.83 5.58
N PRO A 53 -17.66 -7.77 5.40
CA PRO A 53 -17.19 -6.45 4.98
C PRO A 53 -16.18 -5.78 5.91
N TYR A 54 -16.05 -6.28 7.15
CA TYR A 54 -15.15 -5.75 8.16
C TYR A 54 -13.92 -6.66 8.37
N CYS A 55 -13.85 -7.78 7.65
CA CYS A 55 -12.80 -8.78 7.78
C CYS A 55 -11.73 -8.59 6.69
N THR A 56 -10.46 -8.82 7.03
CA THR A 56 -9.42 -9.04 6.02
C THR A 56 -9.54 -10.44 5.39
N ASP A 57 -8.89 -10.68 4.26
CA ASP A 57 -8.76 -12.04 3.70
C ASP A 57 -8.09 -13.03 4.68
N GLY A 58 -7.21 -12.54 5.55
CA GLY A 58 -6.63 -13.32 6.65
C GLY A 58 -7.70 -13.79 7.64
N ASP A 59 -8.57 -12.87 8.06
CA ASP A 59 -9.68 -13.17 8.99
C ASP A 59 -10.70 -14.13 8.36
N VAL A 60 -11.06 -13.90 7.08
CA VAL A 60 -11.96 -14.79 6.33
C VAL A 60 -11.35 -16.18 6.18
N THR A 61 -10.04 -16.28 5.92
CA THR A 61 -9.35 -17.57 5.80
C THR A 61 -9.29 -18.29 7.15
N ALA A 62 -8.94 -17.58 8.22
CA ALA A 62 -8.92 -18.12 9.58
C ALA A 62 -10.30 -18.64 9.98
N TRP A 63 -11.36 -17.87 9.69
CA TRP A 63 -12.72 -18.27 9.98
C TRP A 63 -13.17 -19.50 9.17
N ALA A 64 -12.82 -19.54 7.89
CA ALA A 64 -13.09 -20.67 7.00
C ALA A 64 -12.42 -21.98 7.47
N CYS A 65 -11.33 -21.92 8.25
CA CYS A 65 -10.68 -23.10 8.82
C CYS A 65 -11.43 -23.71 10.02
N THR A 66 -12.30 -22.94 10.69
CA THR A 66 -12.96 -23.38 11.94
C THR A 66 -14.15 -24.32 11.72
N GLN A 67 -14.90 -24.18 10.62
CA GLN A 67 -16.06 -25.02 10.34
C GLN A 67 -16.32 -25.17 8.85
N ARG A 68 -16.62 -26.41 8.42
CA ARG A 68 -16.86 -26.74 7.00
C ARG A 68 -18.05 -26.00 6.39
N ALA A 69 -19.14 -25.79 7.14
CA ALA A 69 -20.32 -25.09 6.65
C ALA A 69 -20.01 -23.62 6.34
N VAL A 70 -19.36 -22.93 7.27
CA VAL A 70 -18.91 -21.54 7.07
C VAL A 70 -17.84 -21.43 6.00
N ARG A 71 -16.96 -22.42 5.85
CA ARG A 71 -16.00 -22.47 4.74
C ARG A 71 -16.69 -22.32 3.38
N LEU A 72 -17.73 -23.12 3.11
CA LEU A 72 -18.45 -23.07 1.83
C LEU A 72 -19.03 -21.68 1.57
N THR A 73 -19.62 -21.07 2.60
CA THR A 73 -20.16 -19.70 2.51
C THR A 73 -19.06 -18.68 2.24
N LEU A 74 -17.98 -18.68 3.03
CA LEU A 74 -16.88 -17.71 2.92
C LEU A 74 -16.05 -17.85 1.64
N THR A 75 -16.07 -19.02 1.00
CA THR A 75 -15.45 -19.22 -0.31
C THR A 75 -16.38 -18.87 -1.48
N ALA A 76 -17.66 -18.58 -1.22
CA ALA A 76 -18.60 -18.26 -2.28
C ALA A 76 -18.29 -16.89 -2.92
N GLU A 77 -18.48 -16.79 -4.23
CA GLU A 77 -18.22 -15.56 -5.01
C GLU A 77 -18.90 -14.30 -4.46
N PRO A 78 -20.17 -14.34 -3.97
CA PRO A 78 -20.83 -13.15 -3.45
C PRO A 78 -20.08 -12.52 -2.27
N VAL A 79 -19.41 -13.33 -1.43
CA VAL A 79 -18.58 -12.85 -0.31
C VAL A 79 -17.45 -11.97 -0.84
N TRP A 80 -16.67 -12.50 -1.78
CA TRP A 80 -15.51 -11.80 -2.33
C TRP A 80 -15.91 -10.56 -3.13
N ARG A 81 -17.06 -10.62 -3.83
CA ARG A 81 -17.60 -9.46 -4.54
C ARG A 81 -18.01 -8.35 -3.57
N VAL A 82 -18.67 -8.68 -2.46
CA VAL A 82 -18.99 -7.70 -1.39
C VAL A 82 -17.73 -7.14 -0.78
N MET A 83 -16.74 -7.98 -0.45
CA MET A 83 -15.46 -7.51 0.09
C MET A 83 -14.75 -6.56 -0.87
N LEU A 84 -14.70 -6.88 -2.17
CA LEU A 84 -14.13 -6.00 -3.19
C LEU A 84 -14.85 -4.65 -3.26
N ALA A 85 -16.19 -4.68 -3.31
CA ALA A 85 -17.02 -3.48 -3.38
C ALA A 85 -16.83 -2.57 -2.16
N VAL A 86 -16.69 -3.13 -0.96
CA VAL A 86 -16.53 -2.37 0.27
C VAL A 86 -15.09 -1.88 0.45
N HIS A 87 -14.10 -2.75 0.34
CA HIS A 87 -12.71 -2.44 0.67
C HIS A 87 -12.03 -1.55 -0.37
N PHE A 88 -12.43 -1.69 -1.64
CA PHE A 88 -11.84 -0.97 -2.76
C PHE A 88 -12.86 -0.06 -3.45
N ARG A 89 -13.88 0.39 -2.71
CA ARG A 89 -14.91 1.32 -3.20
C ARG A 89 -14.32 2.54 -3.92
N PRO A 90 -13.26 3.22 -3.41
CA PRO A 90 -12.70 4.38 -4.11
C PRO A 90 -12.11 4.02 -5.48
N ALA A 91 -11.46 2.86 -5.61
CA ALA A 91 -10.87 2.40 -6.86
C ALA A 91 -11.96 2.02 -7.87
N LEU A 92 -13.00 1.32 -7.43
CA LEU A 92 -14.16 0.99 -8.26
C LEU A 92 -14.93 2.24 -8.69
N ALA A 93 -15.09 3.23 -7.81
CA ALA A 93 -15.73 4.50 -8.13
C ALA A 93 -14.93 5.28 -9.18
N LEU A 94 -13.59 5.33 -9.04
CA LEU A 94 -12.72 5.94 -10.04
C LEU A 94 -12.85 5.23 -11.39
N LEU A 95 -12.86 3.90 -11.40
CA LEU A 95 -13.05 3.13 -12.63
C LEU A 95 -14.43 3.38 -13.27
N GLY A 96 -15.49 3.42 -12.45
CA GLY A 96 -16.85 3.70 -12.89
C GLY A 96 -17.02 5.10 -13.47
N GLN A 97 -16.27 6.10 -12.98
CA GLN A 97 -16.25 7.46 -13.55
C GLN A 97 -15.57 7.53 -14.92
N LEU A 98 -14.63 6.63 -15.20
CA LEU A 98 -13.94 6.55 -16.49
C LEU A 98 -14.72 5.74 -17.54
N ALA A 99 -15.75 5.00 -17.11
CA ALA A 99 -16.63 4.27 -18.01
C ALA A 99 -17.63 5.22 -18.71
N SER A 100 -18.04 4.85 -19.93
CA SER A 100 -19.09 5.52 -20.68
C SER A 100 -20.19 4.51 -21.02
N PRO A 101 -21.35 4.54 -20.35
CA PRO A 101 -21.79 5.50 -19.31
C PRO A 101 -21.11 5.27 -17.93
N PRO A 102 -21.17 6.27 -17.02
CA PRO A 102 -20.64 6.09 -15.67
C PRO A 102 -21.34 4.97 -14.89
N GLU A 103 -20.55 4.12 -14.24
CA GLU A 103 -21.03 2.92 -13.53
C GLU A 103 -20.94 3.07 -12.01
N GLN A 104 -21.87 2.43 -11.28
CA GLN A 104 -21.76 2.32 -9.83
C GLN A 104 -20.68 1.29 -9.43
N PRO A 105 -19.97 1.47 -8.30
CA PRO A 105 -18.93 0.54 -7.85
C PRO A 105 -19.37 -0.93 -7.80
N GLU A 106 -20.60 -1.17 -7.37
CA GLU A 106 -21.21 -2.50 -7.27
C GLU A 106 -21.43 -3.13 -8.66
N ALA A 107 -21.80 -2.32 -9.65
CA ALA A 107 -21.95 -2.77 -11.04
C ALA A 107 -20.59 -3.13 -11.65
N VAL A 108 -19.55 -2.34 -11.38
CA VAL A 108 -18.18 -2.67 -11.80
C VAL A 108 -17.70 -3.98 -11.17
N ALA A 109 -17.90 -4.14 -9.85
CA ALA A 109 -17.52 -5.36 -9.14
C ALA A 109 -18.33 -6.60 -9.61
N ALA A 110 -19.57 -6.41 -10.07
CA ALA A 110 -20.39 -7.48 -10.63
C ALA A 110 -19.86 -8.02 -11.96
N GLN A 111 -19.11 -7.21 -12.73
CA GLN A 111 -18.53 -7.61 -14.01
C GLN A 111 -17.30 -8.51 -13.89
N LEU A 112 -16.68 -8.57 -12.70
CA LEU A 112 -15.52 -9.44 -12.48
C LEU A 112 -15.93 -10.93 -12.53
N PRO A 113 -15.22 -11.77 -13.31
CA PRO A 113 -15.45 -13.21 -13.33
C PRO A 113 -15.30 -13.82 -11.94
N GLY A 114 -16.21 -14.71 -11.57
CA GLY A 114 -16.27 -15.32 -10.25
C GLY A 114 -14.97 -16.02 -9.82
N GLU A 115 -14.35 -16.74 -10.75
CA GLU A 115 -13.12 -17.52 -10.55
C GLU A 115 -11.91 -16.65 -10.19
N THR A 116 -11.91 -15.37 -10.58
CA THR A 116 -10.78 -14.46 -10.40
C THR A 116 -10.95 -13.52 -9.21
N LEU A 117 -12.14 -13.39 -8.61
CA LEU A 117 -12.43 -12.43 -7.53
C LEU A 117 -11.42 -12.48 -6.38
N LYS A 118 -11.12 -13.68 -5.88
CA LYS A 118 -10.16 -13.86 -4.79
C LYS A 118 -8.73 -13.47 -5.19
N GLN A 119 -8.35 -13.76 -6.43
CA GLN A 119 -7.03 -13.42 -6.96
C GLN A 119 -6.89 -11.90 -7.12
N VAL A 120 -7.93 -11.25 -7.66
CA VAL A 120 -8.03 -9.79 -7.80
C VAL A 120 -7.98 -9.12 -6.42
N TYR A 121 -8.74 -9.61 -5.44
CA TYR A 121 -8.69 -9.10 -4.07
C TYR A 121 -7.26 -9.16 -3.49
N ALA A 122 -6.61 -10.32 -3.61
CA ALA A 122 -5.23 -10.51 -3.14
C ALA A 122 -4.23 -9.60 -3.87
N LEU A 123 -4.40 -9.39 -5.18
CA LEU A 123 -3.60 -8.47 -5.97
C LEU A 123 -3.74 -7.04 -5.46
N LEU A 124 -4.97 -6.55 -5.30
CA LEU A 124 -5.24 -5.17 -4.87
C LEU A 124 -4.73 -4.86 -3.46
N ARG A 125 -4.80 -5.85 -2.56
CA ARG A 125 -4.21 -5.77 -1.21
C ARG A 125 -2.68 -5.66 -1.28
N LYS A 126 -2.02 -6.41 -2.17
CA LYS A 126 -0.58 -6.27 -2.39
C LYS A 126 -0.23 -4.90 -2.96
N THR A 127 -1.04 -4.40 -3.90
CA THR A 127 -0.86 -3.07 -4.50
C THR A 127 -0.98 -1.94 -3.47
N SER A 128 -1.82 -2.09 -2.43
CA SER A 128 -1.86 -1.10 -1.33
C SER A 128 -0.61 -1.07 -0.45
N ALA A 129 0.18 -2.13 -0.43
CA ALA A 129 1.29 -2.26 0.52
C ALA A 129 2.58 -1.52 0.09
N GLN A 130 2.73 -1.15 -1.19
CA GLN A 130 3.99 -0.60 -1.73
C GLN A 130 3.69 0.34 -2.93
N PRO A 131 4.22 1.58 -2.95
CA PRO A 131 5.66 1.80 -3.18
C PRO A 131 6.33 2.90 -2.32
N PHE A 132 5.57 3.66 -1.53
CA PHE A 132 6.04 4.88 -0.87
C PHE A 132 6.01 4.73 0.66
N VAL A 133 6.70 3.72 1.18
CA VAL A 133 6.83 3.56 2.63
C VAL A 133 7.96 4.45 3.11
N LEU A 134 7.62 5.52 3.84
CA LEU A 134 8.62 6.36 4.49
C LEU A 134 9.20 5.67 5.70
N GLU A 135 10.54 5.63 5.78
CA GLU A 135 11.20 5.30 7.03
C GLU A 135 10.79 6.32 8.11
N PRO A 136 10.51 5.89 9.36
CA PRO A 136 10.07 6.80 10.42
C PRO A 136 10.97 8.02 10.62
N ARG A 137 12.29 7.86 10.43
CA ARG A 137 13.26 8.96 10.51
C ARG A 137 13.13 9.95 9.35
N ALA A 138 12.88 9.47 8.14
CA ALA A 138 12.72 10.34 6.97
C ALA A 138 11.46 11.21 7.10
N ARG A 139 10.40 10.71 7.75
CA ARG A 139 9.18 11.49 8.03
C ARG A 139 9.45 12.74 8.87
N LEU A 140 10.46 12.72 9.73
CA LEU A 140 10.80 13.88 10.59
C LEU A 140 11.50 15.01 9.82
N LEU A 141 11.90 14.77 8.56
CA LEU A 141 12.54 15.76 7.69
C LEU A 141 11.53 16.56 6.85
N LEU A 142 10.25 16.16 6.90
CA LEU A 142 9.14 16.89 6.30
C LEU A 142 8.46 17.75 7.35
N GLU A 143 8.05 18.94 6.93
CA GLU A 143 7.16 19.78 7.73
C GLU A 143 5.78 19.13 7.85
N ILE A 144 5.00 19.49 8.88
CA ILE A 144 3.66 18.91 9.12
C ILE A 144 2.76 19.03 7.88
N HIS A 145 2.79 20.17 7.19
CA HIS A 145 1.98 20.38 5.99
C HIS A 145 2.44 19.51 4.81
N GLU A 146 3.73 19.24 4.70
CA GLU A 146 4.30 18.37 3.67
C GLU A 146 3.99 16.90 3.94
N LEU A 147 3.94 16.48 5.21
CA LEU A 147 3.46 15.16 5.61
C LEU A 147 1.98 14.95 5.26
N GLN A 148 1.14 15.97 5.44
CA GLN A 148 -0.27 15.90 5.03
C GLN A 148 -0.40 15.80 3.51
N GLU A 149 0.40 16.58 2.77
CA GLU A 149 0.46 16.47 1.31
C GLU A 149 0.93 15.06 0.88
N TRP A 150 1.95 14.51 1.52
CA TRP A 150 2.43 13.15 1.29
C TRP A 150 1.32 12.12 1.45
N ASP A 151 0.65 12.11 2.60
CA ASP A 151 -0.41 11.14 2.89
C ASP A 151 -1.56 11.24 1.88
N ARG A 152 -1.91 12.46 1.44
CA ARG A 152 -2.92 12.69 0.41
C ARG A 152 -2.52 12.09 -0.94
N HIS A 153 -1.35 12.47 -1.45
CA HIS A 153 -0.85 12.00 -2.74
C HIS A 153 -0.65 10.47 -2.74
N GLN A 154 -0.15 9.92 -1.62
CA GLN A 154 0.02 8.47 -1.47
C GLN A 154 -1.31 7.73 -1.55
N ARG A 155 -2.34 8.19 -0.83
CA ARG A 155 -3.68 7.58 -0.87
C ARG A 155 -4.26 7.63 -2.28
N GLN A 156 -4.17 8.79 -2.95
CA GLN A 156 -4.71 8.95 -4.30
C GLN A 156 -3.99 8.05 -5.31
N PHE A 157 -2.66 8.02 -5.26
CA PHE A 157 -1.85 7.14 -6.10
C PHE A 157 -2.18 5.65 -5.87
N THR A 158 -2.36 5.23 -4.62
CA THR A 158 -2.79 3.86 -4.30
C THR A 158 -4.15 3.53 -4.91
N VAL A 159 -5.13 4.44 -4.80
CA VAL A 159 -6.46 4.25 -5.40
C VAL A 159 -6.36 4.11 -6.93
N GLN A 160 -5.55 4.95 -7.58
CA GLN A 160 -5.34 4.88 -9.03
C GLN A 160 -4.67 3.56 -9.44
N ARG A 161 -3.65 3.09 -8.71
CA ARG A 161 -3.02 1.78 -8.97
C ARG A 161 -3.97 0.60 -8.81
N GLN A 162 -4.85 0.68 -7.80
CA GLN A 162 -5.87 -0.34 -7.58
C GLN A 162 -6.90 -0.33 -8.70
N ALA A 163 -7.37 0.86 -9.12
CA ALA A 163 -8.29 1.00 -10.25
C ALA A 163 -7.65 0.47 -11.54
N GLU A 164 -6.37 0.76 -11.77
CA GLU A 164 -5.60 0.29 -12.92
C GLU A 164 -5.54 -1.25 -12.93
N SER A 165 -5.18 -1.85 -11.80
CA SER A 165 -5.14 -3.32 -11.64
C SER A 165 -6.52 -3.97 -11.89
N MET A 166 -7.61 -3.31 -11.46
CA MET A 166 -8.97 -3.75 -11.75
C MET A 166 -9.33 -3.61 -13.22
N ALA A 167 -8.93 -2.51 -13.87
CA ALA A 167 -9.15 -2.29 -15.30
C ALA A 167 -8.55 -3.43 -16.12
N ARG A 168 -7.30 -3.80 -15.82
CA ARG A 168 -6.63 -4.95 -16.44
C ARG A 168 -7.36 -6.27 -16.16
N ALA A 169 -7.81 -6.51 -14.92
CA ALA A 169 -8.56 -7.71 -14.57
C ALA A 169 -9.93 -7.81 -15.29
N LEU A 170 -10.51 -6.67 -15.67
CA LEU A 170 -11.74 -6.57 -16.47
C LEU A 170 -11.49 -6.59 -17.98
N GLY A 171 -10.24 -6.66 -18.44
CA GLY A 171 -9.88 -6.57 -19.86
C GLY A 171 -10.11 -5.18 -20.48
N ARG A 172 -10.14 -4.12 -19.65
CA ARG A 172 -10.32 -2.72 -20.08
C ARG A 172 -8.95 -2.05 -20.24
N ASP A 173 -8.18 -2.49 -21.23
CA ASP A 173 -6.78 -2.08 -21.42
C ASP A 173 -6.62 -0.56 -21.68
N GLU A 174 -7.53 0.03 -22.47
CA GLU A 174 -7.52 1.48 -22.74
C GLU A 174 -7.71 2.30 -21.46
N THR A 175 -8.64 1.89 -20.59
CA THR A 175 -8.86 2.54 -19.28
C THR A 175 -7.64 2.35 -18.37
N ALA A 176 -7.00 1.18 -18.40
CA ALA A 176 -5.77 0.94 -17.66
C ALA A 176 -4.65 1.90 -18.12
N GLU A 177 -4.48 2.06 -19.44
CA GLU A 177 -3.49 2.97 -20.00
C GLU A 177 -3.78 4.44 -19.64
N GLN A 178 -5.04 4.85 -19.70
CA GLN A 178 -5.46 6.17 -19.25
C GLN A 178 -5.11 6.40 -17.78
N LEU A 179 -5.37 5.43 -16.90
CA LEU A 179 -5.00 5.51 -15.48
C LEU A 179 -3.48 5.62 -15.29
N CYS A 180 -2.68 4.88 -16.06
CA CYS A 180 -1.21 4.99 -16.03
C CYS A 180 -0.71 6.41 -16.34
N ARG A 181 -1.41 7.16 -17.21
CA ARG A 181 -1.10 8.57 -17.51
C ARG A 181 -1.55 9.50 -16.38
N VAL A 182 -2.74 9.28 -15.83
CA VAL A 182 -3.32 10.08 -14.72
C VAL A 182 -2.53 9.90 -13.41
N MET A 183 -1.82 8.78 -13.25
CA MET A 183 -0.95 8.51 -12.10
C MET A 183 0.35 9.32 -12.09
N ALA A 184 0.83 9.79 -13.24
CA ALA A 184 2.09 10.51 -13.36
C ALA A 184 2.22 11.75 -12.44
N PRO A 185 1.24 12.68 -12.39
CA PRO A 185 1.33 13.85 -11.52
C PRO A 185 1.41 13.47 -10.03
N GLU A 186 0.59 12.54 -9.56
CA GLU A 186 0.60 12.10 -8.16
C GLU A 186 1.93 11.44 -7.79
N ALA A 187 2.49 10.65 -8.70
CA ALA A 187 3.80 10.04 -8.53
C ALA A 187 4.92 11.09 -8.47
N LEU A 188 4.88 12.11 -9.35
CA LEU A 188 5.84 13.22 -9.33
C LEU A 188 5.80 13.99 -8.00
N GLU A 189 4.61 14.23 -7.47
CA GLU A 189 4.45 14.90 -6.17
C GLU A 189 5.10 14.09 -5.05
N LEU A 190 4.87 12.76 -5.01
CA LEU A 190 5.51 11.86 -4.04
C LEU A 190 7.02 11.81 -4.21
N ILE A 191 7.53 11.73 -5.44
CA ILE A 191 8.97 11.78 -5.70
C ILE A 191 9.57 13.10 -5.23
N SER A 192 8.93 14.23 -5.52
CA SER A 192 9.42 15.54 -5.13
C SER A 192 9.53 15.69 -3.60
N LEU A 193 8.52 15.22 -2.86
CA LEU A 193 8.55 15.14 -1.41
C LEU A 193 9.66 14.20 -0.91
N GLN A 194 9.86 13.07 -1.60
CA GLN A 194 10.90 12.12 -1.22
C GLN A 194 12.30 12.71 -1.34
N VAL A 195 12.54 13.51 -2.38
CA VAL A 195 13.81 14.22 -2.57
C VAL A 195 14.02 15.31 -1.50
N MET A 196 12.95 16.01 -1.10
CA MET A 196 13.02 17.03 -0.03
C MET A 196 13.46 16.47 1.33
N MET A 197 13.30 15.16 1.56
CA MET A 197 13.79 14.49 2.77
C MET A 197 15.31 14.29 2.77
N GLY A 198 16.04 14.62 1.69
CA GLY A 198 17.50 14.50 1.67
C GLY A 198 18.03 13.06 1.77
N ASN A 199 17.17 12.05 1.55
CA ASN A 199 17.63 10.68 1.32
C ASN A 199 18.40 10.70 0.01
N GLY A 200 19.73 10.82 0.06
CA GLY A 200 20.62 10.95 -1.12
C GLY A 200 20.60 9.78 -2.11
N LYS A 201 19.65 8.86 -1.98
CA LYS A 201 19.29 7.88 -3.00
C LYS A 201 18.45 8.60 -4.05
N SER A 202 18.91 8.64 -5.29
CA SER A 202 18.10 9.08 -6.43
C SER A 202 16.74 8.40 -6.35
N PRO A 203 15.62 9.13 -6.50
CA PRO A 203 14.30 8.52 -6.56
C PRO A 203 14.34 7.46 -7.65
N ARG A 204 14.05 6.21 -7.28
CA ARG A 204 14.10 5.11 -8.22
C ARG A 204 12.82 5.14 -9.06
N LEU A 205 12.77 6.05 -10.03
CA LEU A 205 11.68 6.14 -11.02
C LEU A 205 11.38 4.78 -11.65
N GLN A 206 12.41 3.93 -11.77
CA GLN A 206 12.33 2.56 -12.27
C GLN A 206 11.47 1.62 -11.40
N GLU A 207 11.34 1.89 -10.09
CA GLU A 207 10.49 1.11 -9.18
C GLU A 207 9.00 1.43 -9.36
N LEU A 208 8.67 2.54 -10.04
CA LEU A 208 7.30 2.93 -10.38
C LEU A 208 6.87 2.33 -11.72
N SER A 209 7.06 1.01 -11.86
CA SER A 209 6.58 0.25 -13.01
C SER A 209 5.07 0.45 -13.18
N GLY A 210 4.66 0.91 -14.35
CA GLY A 210 3.25 1.16 -14.69
C GLY A 210 2.84 2.63 -14.75
N VAL A 211 3.72 3.58 -14.45
CA VAL A 211 3.46 5.00 -14.73
C VAL A 211 3.96 5.35 -16.13
N LEU A 212 3.13 6.01 -16.94
CA LEU A 212 3.53 6.53 -18.24
C LEU A 212 4.03 7.97 -18.08
N TRP A 213 5.35 8.13 -18.09
CA TRP A 213 5.99 9.42 -17.87
C TRP A 213 5.98 10.31 -19.12
N SER A 214 5.79 11.61 -18.92
CA SER A 214 6.03 12.66 -19.91
C SER A 214 7.52 12.71 -20.29
N PRO A 215 7.89 13.04 -21.55
CA PRO A 215 9.29 13.27 -21.92
C PRO A 215 9.94 14.41 -21.12
N ASN A 216 9.12 15.31 -20.55
CA ASN A 216 9.55 16.46 -19.76
C ASN A 216 9.58 16.19 -18.25
N VAL A 217 9.47 14.93 -17.81
CA VAL A 217 9.34 14.56 -16.39
C VAL A 217 10.42 15.14 -15.47
N ASN A 218 11.67 15.23 -15.95
CA ASN A 218 12.78 15.79 -15.18
C ASN A 218 12.62 17.30 -14.97
N GLU A 219 12.13 17.99 -15.99
CA GLU A 219 11.88 19.44 -15.93
C GLU A 219 10.68 19.74 -15.02
N GLU A 220 9.60 18.97 -15.16
CA GLU A 220 8.43 19.06 -14.29
C GLU A 220 8.80 18.81 -12.82
N LEU A 221 9.62 17.78 -12.55
CA LEU A 221 10.12 17.47 -11.21
C LEU A 221 10.99 18.61 -10.65
N ARG A 222 11.89 19.18 -11.46
CA ARG A 222 12.72 20.32 -11.07
C ARG A 222 11.88 21.52 -10.68
N GLN A 223 10.87 21.86 -11.47
CA GLN A 223 9.93 22.95 -11.19
C GLN A 223 9.12 22.69 -9.91
N LEU A 224 8.65 21.47 -9.68
CA LEU A 224 7.96 21.07 -8.45
C LEU A 224 8.87 21.22 -7.22
N MET A 225 10.11 20.76 -7.30
CA MET A 225 11.09 20.89 -6.21
C MET A 225 11.40 22.35 -5.89
N GLU A 226 11.56 23.20 -6.90
CA GLU A 226 11.78 24.64 -6.72
C GLU A 226 10.57 25.29 -6.04
N LYS A 227 9.35 25.01 -6.53
CA LYS A 227 8.10 25.49 -5.94
C LYS A 227 7.96 25.07 -4.47
N ARG A 228 8.28 23.81 -4.14
CA ARG A 228 8.26 23.30 -2.75
C ARG A 228 9.28 24.01 -1.87
N SER A 229 10.50 24.19 -2.37
CA SER A 229 11.55 24.92 -1.66
C SER A 229 11.13 26.37 -1.38
N GLN A 230 10.50 27.05 -2.34
CA GLN A 230 9.93 28.38 -2.16
C GLN A 230 8.80 28.39 -1.11
N LYS A 231 7.83 27.47 -1.20
CA LYS A 231 6.75 27.33 -0.21
C LYS A 231 7.30 27.13 1.20
N ARG A 232 8.29 26.26 1.37
CA ARG A 232 8.93 25.99 2.66
C ARG A 232 9.59 27.25 3.23
N ARG A 233 10.34 28.01 2.42
CA ARG A 233 10.92 29.30 2.84
C ARG A 233 9.85 30.30 3.30
N MET A 234 8.79 30.45 2.53
CA MET A 234 7.68 31.35 2.87
C MET A 234 6.98 30.92 4.17
N TRP A 235 6.79 29.62 4.36
CA TRP A 235 6.20 29.08 5.58
C TRP A 235 7.08 29.37 6.81
N TRP A 236 8.39 29.13 6.72
CA TRP A 236 9.34 29.46 7.78
C TRP A 236 9.36 30.96 8.11
N GLN A 237 9.31 31.82 7.09
CA GLN A 237 9.25 33.26 7.29
C GLN A 237 7.98 33.66 8.08
N ARG A 238 6.81 33.14 7.69
CA ARG A 238 5.55 33.40 8.39
C ARG A 238 5.56 32.90 9.84
N GLN A 239 6.12 31.71 10.07
CA GLN A 239 6.26 31.19 11.43
C GLN A 239 7.16 32.07 12.30
N ARG A 240 8.30 32.52 11.74
CA ARG A 240 9.19 33.44 12.44
C ARG A 240 8.49 34.75 12.78
N GLU A 241 7.76 35.35 11.83
CA GLU A 241 6.98 36.57 12.05
C GLU A 241 5.95 36.38 13.16
N TYR A 242 5.22 35.26 13.17
CA TYR A 242 4.24 34.93 14.20
C TYR A 242 4.89 34.82 15.60
N LEU A 243 6.03 34.14 15.71
CA LEU A 243 6.76 34.02 16.98
C LEU A 243 7.30 35.37 17.47
N LEU A 244 7.78 36.22 16.58
CA LEU A 244 8.26 37.57 16.94
C LEU A 244 7.12 38.47 17.41
N GLN A 245 5.93 38.35 16.81
CA GLN A 245 4.74 39.04 17.29
C GLN A 245 4.40 38.60 18.70
N ASP A 246 4.33 37.29 18.99
CA ASP A 246 4.01 36.76 20.33
C ASP A 246 4.99 37.25 21.42
N LEU A 247 6.27 37.41 21.08
CA LEU A 247 7.27 37.97 22.00
C LEU A 247 7.10 39.48 22.25
N ALA A 248 6.62 40.23 21.27
CA ALA A 248 6.41 41.68 21.41
C ALA A 248 5.18 42.03 22.29
N TRP A 249 4.28 41.07 22.51
CA TRP A 249 3.10 41.25 23.37
C TRP A 249 3.38 41.01 24.86
N ARG A 250 4.60 40.60 25.24
CA ARG A 250 5.02 40.39 26.64
C ARG A 250 5.91 41.52 27.12
#